data_AF-A0A1R1YL94-F1
#
_entry.id   AF-A0A1R1YL94-F1
#
_cell.length_a   1.000
_cell.length_b   1.000
_cell.length_c   1.000
_cell.angle_alpha   90.00
_cell.angle_beta   90.00
_cell.angle_gamma   90.00
#
_symmetry.space_group_name_H-M   'P 1'
#
loop_
_entity.id
_entity.type
_entity.pdbx_description
1 polymer ?
#
loop_
_entity_poly.entity_id
_entity_poly.type
_entity_poly.pdbx_seq_one_letter_code
_entity_poly.pdbx_strand_id
1 'polypeptide(L)' 'MAERKSVNKYYPPDWEPSKGSINKFIGHHPLRDRAKKLDQGILIIRFEMPFNIWCGGCDAMIATGTTSFC' A
#
# COMPACT_ATOMS: atom_id res chain seq x y z
N MET A 1 19.71 -1.59 -2.59
CA MET A 1 18.97 -0.42 -3.11
C MET A 1 18.92 -0.54 -4.62
N ALA A 2 17.75 -0.87 -5.18
CA ALA A 2 17.56 -0.94 -6.63
C ALA A 2 17.08 0.43 -7.15
N GLU A 3 17.46 0.75 -8.37
CA GLU A 3 17.14 2.03 -9.01
C GLU A 3 15.62 2.20 -9.23
N ARG A 4 15.08 3.40 -8.93
CA ARG A 4 13.63 3.69 -8.98
C ARG A 4 12.98 3.44 -10.35
N LYS A 5 13.78 3.44 -11.42
CA LYS A 5 13.37 3.16 -12.81
C LYS A 5 14.35 2.16 -13.45
N SER A 6 14.52 0.99 -12.83
CA SER A 6 15.31 -0.07 -13.46
C SER A 6 14.64 -0.54 -14.76
N VAL A 7 15.30 -0.32 -15.89
CA VAL A 7 14.83 -0.76 -17.22
C VAL A 7 15.02 -2.27 -17.42
N ASN A 8 16.07 -2.84 -16.81
CA ASN A 8 16.39 -4.25 -16.94
C ASN A 8 15.96 -4.98 -15.66
N LYS A 9 15.06 -5.96 -15.81
CA LYS A 9 14.62 -6.86 -14.74
C LYS A 9 15.21 -8.24 -15.03
N TYR A 10 15.65 -8.95 -13.99
CA TYR A 10 16.08 -10.33 -14.15
C TYR A 10 14.86 -11.22 -14.37
N TYR A 11 14.89 -12.01 -15.45
CA TYR A 11 13.88 -13.00 -15.79
C TYR A 11 14.49 -14.40 -15.59
N PRO A 12 13.91 -15.27 -14.74
CA PRO A 12 14.38 -16.64 -14.61
C PRO A 12 14.12 -17.43 -15.91
N PRO A 13 14.95 -18.45 -16.23
CA PRO A 13 14.90 -19.17 -17.50
C PRO A 13 13.59 -19.96 -17.72
N ASP A 14 12.86 -20.29 -16.65
CA ASP A 14 11.58 -21.02 -16.71
C ASP A 14 10.35 -20.11 -16.93
N TRP A 15 10.56 -18.79 -17.02
CA TRP A 15 9.49 -17.81 -17.14
C TRP A 15 9.16 -17.54 -18.62
N GLU A 16 7.96 -17.95 -19.02
CA GLU A 16 7.40 -17.65 -20.33
C GLU A 16 6.56 -16.36 -20.28
N PRO A 17 6.69 -15.43 -21.24
CA PRO A 17 5.91 -14.19 -21.28
C PRO A 17 4.38 -14.40 -21.33
N SER A 18 3.94 -15.59 -21.76
CA SER A 18 2.53 -15.99 -21.82
C SER A 18 1.90 -16.17 -20.42
N LYS A 19 2.71 -16.40 -19.38
CA LYS A 19 2.26 -16.66 -18.00
C LYS A 19 1.97 -15.39 -17.19
N GLY A 20 2.07 -14.20 -17.81
CA GLY A 20 1.69 -12.91 -17.22
C GLY A 20 2.84 -12.17 -16.52
N SER A 21 2.50 -11.09 -15.79
CA SER A 21 3.52 -10.25 -15.12
C SER A 21 4.34 -11.05 -14.10
N ILE A 22 5.66 -10.77 -14.01
CA ILE A 22 6.58 -11.48 -13.11
C ILE A 22 6.16 -11.42 -11.63
N ASN A 23 5.42 -10.38 -11.23
CA ASN A 23 4.86 -10.27 -9.88
C ASN A 23 3.80 -11.35 -9.60
N LYS A 24 3.04 -11.77 -10.62
CA LYS A 24 2.05 -12.85 -10.51
C LYS A 24 2.73 -14.22 -10.44
N PHE A 25 3.85 -14.39 -11.14
CA PHE A 25 4.66 -15.62 -11.10
C PHE A 25 5.31 -15.84 -9.72
N ILE A 26 5.73 -14.77 -9.04
CA ILE A 26 6.34 -14.83 -7.70
C ILE A 26 5.28 -14.77 -6.59
N GLY A 27 4.00 -14.54 -6.92
CA GLY A 27 2.92 -14.43 -5.92
C GLY A 27 2.95 -13.14 -5.10
N HIS A 28 3.65 -12.10 -5.57
CA HIS A 28 3.72 -10.82 -4.88
C HIS A 28 2.52 -9.93 -5.22
N HIS A 29 1.78 -9.51 -4.19
CA HIS A 29 0.69 -8.55 -4.34
C HIS A 29 1.23 -7.16 -4.73
N PRO A 30 0.63 -6.46 -5.70
CA PRO A 30 1.09 -5.12 -6.14
C PRO A 30 1.14 -4.08 -5.02
N LEU A 31 0.25 -4.20 -4.03
CA LEU A 31 0.16 -3.29 -2.88
C LEU A 31 1.05 -3.71 -1.69
N ARG A 32 1.83 -4.80 -1.82
CA ARG A 32 2.83 -5.29 -0.84
C ARG A 32 2.35 -5.16 0.62
N ASP A 33 3.11 -4.48 1.47
CA ASP A 33 2.88 -4.35 2.91
C ASP A 33 1.58 -3.62 3.27
N ARG A 34 1.06 -2.77 2.38
CA ARG A 34 -0.21 -2.04 2.61
C ARG A 34 -1.41 -2.98 2.59
N ALA A 35 -1.26 -4.09 1.86
CA ALA A 35 -2.26 -5.12 1.64
C ALA A 35 -2.06 -6.35 2.55
N LYS A 36 -1.21 -6.25 3.60
CA LYS A 36 -0.84 -7.37 4.47
C LYS A 36 -2.04 -8.06 5.14
N LYS A 37 -3.17 -7.36 5.27
CA LYS A 37 -4.42 -7.87 5.87
C LYS A 37 -5.61 -7.80 4.90
N LEU A 38 -5.35 -7.99 3.59
CA LEU A 38 -6.41 -8.00 2.57
C LEU A 38 -7.49 -9.05 2.85
N ASP A 39 -7.10 -10.20 3.41
CA ASP A 39 -8.04 -11.27 3.80
C ASP A 39 -9.03 -10.82 4.89
N GLN A 40 -8.68 -9.80 5.66
CA GLN A 40 -9.53 -9.18 6.69
C GLN A 40 -10.23 -7.92 6.19
N GLY A 41 -10.05 -7.54 4.91
CA GLY A 41 -10.59 -6.32 4.32
C GLY A 41 -9.89 -5.03 4.75
N ILE A 42 -8.72 -5.11 5.40
CA ILE A 42 -8.04 -3.94 5.97
C ILE A 42 -6.90 -3.51 5.04
N LEU A 43 -7.00 -2.28 4.51
CA LEU A 43 -5.97 -1.63 3.71
C LEU A 43 -5.35 -0.45 4.47
N ILE A 44 -4.03 -0.44 4.59
CA ILE A 44 -3.32 0.65 5.27
C ILE A 44 -3.10 1.79 4.27
N ILE A 45 -3.89 2.85 4.41
CA ILE A 45 -3.80 4.09 3.62
C ILE A 45 -3.46 5.28 4.51
N ARG A 46 -2.78 6.27 3.93
CA ARG A 46 -2.66 7.61 4.52
C ARG A 46 -3.71 8.49 3.86
N PHE A 47 -4.59 9.09 4.65
CA PHE A 47 -5.61 10.02 4.18
C PHE A 47 -5.61 11.27 5.07
N GLU A 48 -6.12 12.36 4.53
CA GLU A 48 -6.35 13.61 5.26
C GLU A 48 -7.79 13.63 5.78
N MET A 49 -8.00 14.11 7.01
CA MET A 49 -9.33 14.24 7.57
C MET A 49 -10.17 15.26 6.80
N PRO A 50 -11.31 14.88 6.18
CA PRO A 50 -12.10 15.79 5.36
C PRO A 50 -13.08 16.67 6.15
N PHE A 51 -13.33 16.36 7.43
CA PHE A 51 -14.22 17.12 8.31
C PHE A 51 -13.62 17.25 9.71
N ASN A 52 -14.08 18.27 10.44
CA ASN A 52 -13.70 18.46 11.83
C ASN A 52 -14.41 17.41 12.69
N ILE A 53 -13.63 16.68 13.50
CA ILE A 53 -14.16 15.67 14.41
C ILE A 53 -13.60 15.88 15.82
N TRP A 54 -14.43 15.64 16.83
CA TRP A 54 -14.02 15.61 18.21
C TRP A 54 -13.60 14.19 18.59
N CYS A 55 -12.39 14.03 19.13
CA CYS A 55 -11.95 12.72 19.61
C CYS A 55 -12.46 12.48 21.04
N GLY A 56 -13.31 11.47 21.25
CA GLY A 56 -13.83 11.13 22.57
C GLY A 56 -12.82 10.50 23.54
N GLY A 57 -11.60 10.20 23.10
CA GLY A 57 -10.53 9.65 23.95
C GLY A 57 -9.54 10.69 24.47
N CYS A 58 -9.29 11.76 23.70
CA CYS A 58 -8.31 12.81 24.02
C CYS A 58 -8.92 14.21 24.13
N ASP A 59 -10.24 14.36 23.97
CA ASP A 59 -10.98 15.64 23.99
C ASP A 59 -10.31 16.75 23.16
N ALA A 60 -9.68 16.34 22.06
CA ALA A 60 -9.00 17.22 21.13
C ALA A 60 -9.82 17.33 19.84
N MET A 61 -9.86 18.53 19.28
CA MET A 61 -10.45 18.77 17.98
C MET A 61 -9.44 18.41 16.89
N ILE A 62 -9.78 17.45 16.04
CA ILE A 62 -9.01 17.15 14.84
C ILE A 62 -9.55 18.02 13.72
N ALA A 63 -8.73 18.94 13.24
CA ALA A 63 -9.08 19.86 12.16
C ALA A 63 -9.03 19.15 10.79
N THR A 64 -9.81 19.67 9.84
CA THR A 64 -9.73 19.29 8.43
C THR A 64 -8.31 19.40 7.89
N GLY A 65 -7.86 18.41 7.11
CA GLY A 65 -6.53 18.39 6.49
C GLY A 65 -5.44 17.75 7.36
N THR A 66 -5.77 17.29 8.56
CA THR A 66 -4.79 16.63 9.44
C THR A 66 -4.52 15.21 8.95
N THR A 67 -3.23 14.85 8.75
CA THR A 67 -2.77 13.51 8.33
C THR A 67 -2.43 12.58 9.49
N SER A 68 -2.40 13.11 10.72
CA SER A 68 -2.12 12.37 11.95
C SER A 68 -3.38 12.15 12.77
N PHE A 69 -3.66 10.89 13.09
CA PHE A 69 -4.68 10.49 14.05
C PHE A 69 -4.16 10.75 15.48
N CYS A 70 -5.01 11.32 16.36
CA CYS A 70 -4.87 11.18 17.82
C CYS A 70 -5.20 9.70 18.12
#